data_AF-A0A1J5HJD6-F1
#
_entry.id   AF-A0A1J5HJD6-F1
#
_cell.length_a   1.000
_cell.length_b   1.000
_cell.length_c   1.000
_cell.angle_alpha   90.00
_cell.angle_beta   90.00
_cell.angle_gamma   90.00
#
_symmetry.space_group_name_H-M   'P 1'
#
loop_
_entity.id
_entity.type
_entity.pdbx_description
1 polymer ?
#
loop_
_entity_poly.entity_id
_entity_poly.type
_entity_poly.pdbx_seq_one_letter_code
_entity_poly.pdbx_strand_id
1 'polypeptide(L)'
;MTTTSPYLLLIETSAIVQTDPNTWRAIAQLGECLLPEVVALETENIAKGKSEGNEANARQFQTMRSQLNWQTTSLSANHPQLMLRTSQNLSAKARMILNIGRCAIGVAHAYPHKCVVLVSDEVLLRDRIVKLDGVDYPNLCAIPSAAARQWSRTSQEPPLVQKASQGIKEATQSTSPPNRSVTLSSPETKQKNINTTQNFHPEKSNFGQIAISLVKYGITAIFLVTILLIGWRTIYPKKFQQFWEKVGLPSFPELFMKPSQPPLAPAKK
;
A
#
# COMPACT_ATOMS: atom_id res chain seq x y z
N MET A 1 -10.38 -3.79 -33.44
CA MET A 1 -10.59 -2.64 -32.53
C MET A 1 -10.16 -3.08 -31.14
N THR A 2 -8.98 -2.71 -30.68
CA THR A 2 -8.50 -3.07 -29.34
C THR A 2 -9.14 -2.13 -28.33
N THR A 3 -10.19 -2.58 -27.66
CA THR A 3 -10.73 -1.91 -26.48
C THR A 3 -9.64 -1.86 -25.41
N THR A 4 -9.05 -0.69 -25.18
CA THR A 4 -8.04 -0.48 -24.14
C THR A 4 -8.71 -0.70 -22.78
N SER A 5 -8.19 -1.62 -21.96
CA SER A 5 -8.78 -1.88 -20.63
C SER A 5 -8.70 -0.61 -19.77
N PRO A 6 -9.77 -0.27 -19.01
CA PRO A 6 -9.76 0.87 -18.09
C PRO A 6 -8.86 0.61 -16.86
N TYR A 7 -8.39 -0.62 -16.65
CA TYR A 7 -7.60 -1.02 -15.50
C TYR A 7 -6.12 -1.18 -15.83
N LEU A 8 -5.29 -0.67 -14.91
CA LEU A 8 -3.84 -0.84 -14.91
C LEU A 8 -3.42 -1.46 -13.57
N LEU A 9 -2.98 -2.72 -13.60
CA LEU A 9 -2.71 -3.52 -12.42
C LEU A 9 -1.21 -3.47 -12.11
N LEU A 10 -0.83 -2.87 -10.99
CA LEU A 10 0.57 -2.85 -10.54
C LEU A 10 0.80 -4.02 -9.59
N ILE A 11 1.73 -4.91 -9.93
CA ILE A 11 1.92 -6.18 -9.21
C ILE A 11 3.08 -6.08 -8.23
N GLU A 12 2.85 -6.47 -6.97
CA GLU A 12 3.88 -6.57 -5.94
C GLU A 12 4.40 -8.00 -5.76
N THR A 13 5.60 -8.16 -5.18
CA THR A 13 6.30 -9.45 -5.02
C THR A 13 5.41 -10.50 -4.34
N SER A 14 4.69 -10.15 -3.27
CA SER A 14 3.85 -11.11 -2.55
C SER A 14 2.76 -11.71 -3.44
N ALA A 15 2.17 -10.93 -4.35
CA ALA A 15 1.14 -11.40 -5.27
C ALA A 15 1.68 -12.43 -6.28
N ILE A 16 3.01 -12.49 -6.47
CA ILE A 16 3.68 -13.50 -7.28
C ILE A 16 4.06 -14.69 -6.40
N VAL A 17 4.85 -14.47 -5.35
CA VAL A 17 5.49 -15.56 -4.60
C VAL A 17 4.52 -16.30 -3.68
N GLN A 18 3.42 -15.69 -3.26
CA GLN A 18 2.41 -16.32 -2.38
C GLN A 18 1.25 -16.94 -3.16
N THR A 19 1.23 -16.82 -4.48
CA THR A 19 0.12 -17.31 -5.31
C THR A 19 0.60 -18.22 -6.44
N ASP A 20 -0.33 -18.69 -7.27
CA ASP A 20 -0.13 -19.70 -8.29
C ASP A 20 -0.37 -19.17 -9.71
N PRO A 21 0.09 -19.89 -10.75
CA PRO A 21 -0.14 -19.53 -12.16
C PRO A 21 -1.57 -19.17 -12.55
N ASN A 22 -2.58 -19.80 -11.94
CA ASN A 22 -3.97 -19.48 -12.27
C ASN A 22 -4.35 -18.11 -11.73
N THR A 23 -3.81 -17.72 -10.58
CA THR A 23 -3.99 -16.38 -10.01
C THR A 23 -3.32 -15.33 -10.89
N TRP A 24 -2.10 -15.58 -11.39
CA TRP A 24 -1.42 -14.62 -12.29
C TRP A 24 -2.16 -14.43 -13.61
N ARG A 25 -2.66 -15.53 -14.21
CA ARG A 25 -3.50 -15.44 -15.43
C ARG A 25 -4.81 -14.72 -15.17
N ALA A 26 -5.46 -14.97 -14.04
CA ALA A 26 -6.69 -14.28 -13.65
C ALA A 26 -6.46 -12.76 -13.52
N ILE A 27 -5.35 -12.35 -12.88
CA ILE A 27 -4.95 -10.94 -12.80
C ILE A 27 -4.70 -10.35 -14.19
N ALA A 28 -3.99 -11.07 -15.07
CA ALA A 28 -3.70 -10.62 -16.43
C ALA A 28 -4.95 -10.40 -17.30
N GLN A 29 -6.08 -11.04 -16.97
CA GLN A 29 -7.34 -10.87 -17.69
C GLN A 29 -8.08 -9.57 -17.32
N LEU A 30 -7.75 -8.97 -16.17
CA LEU A 30 -8.44 -7.76 -15.69
C LEU A 30 -8.02 -6.51 -16.45
N GLY A 31 -6.78 -6.46 -16.93
CA GLY A 31 -6.27 -5.29 -17.63
C GLY A 31 -4.78 -5.35 -17.89
N GLU A 32 -4.22 -4.19 -18.25
CA GLU A 32 -2.78 -4.07 -18.48
C GLU A 32 -2.04 -4.25 -17.15
N CYS A 33 -1.04 -5.12 -17.12
CA CYS A 33 -0.28 -5.42 -15.91
C CYS A 33 1.11 -4.81 -15.98
N LEU A 34 1.46 -4.06 -14.94
CA LEU A 34 2.77 -3.47 -14.74
C LEU A 34 3.48 -4.14 -13.56
N LEU A 35 4.77 -4.36 -13.73
CA LEU A 35 5.66 -4.92 -12.73
C LEU A 35 6.73 -3.88 -12.40
N PRO A 36 6.76 -3.31 -11.18
CA PRO A 36 7.84 -2.42 -10.78
C PRO A 36 9.21 -3.09 -10.97
N GLU A 37 10.22 -2.35 -11.43
CA GLU A 37 11.58 -2.88 -11.61
C GLU A 37 12.13 -3.56 -10.35
N VAL A 38 11.88 -2.95 -9.18
CA VAL A 38 12.31 -3.51 -7.88
C VAL A 38 11.65 -4.86 -7.57
N VAL A 39 10.40 -5.07 -8.01
CA VAL A 39 9.68 -6.35 -7.87
C VAL A 39 10.21 -7.37 -8.86
N ALA A 40 10.47 -6.95 -10.11
CA ALA A 40 11.05 -7.81 -11.12
C ALA A 40 12.41 -8.37 -10.66
N LEU A 41 13.28 -7.49 -10.14
CA LEU A 41 14.59 -7.87 -9.62
C LEU A 41 14.48 -8.76 -8.38
N GLU A 42 13.61 -8.42 -7.44
CA GLU A 42 13.41 -9.23 -6.24
C GLU A 42 12.89 -10.63 -6.55
N THR A 43 11.92 -10.73 -7.47
CA THR A 43 11.39 -12.02 -7.91
C THR A 43 12.45 -12.86 -8.60
N GLU A 44 13.37 -12.25 -9.35
CA GLU A 44 14.52 -12.94 -9.93
C GLU A 44 15.52 -13.41 -8.86
N ASN A 45 15.78 -12.59 -7.84
CA ASN A 45 16.64 -12.97 -6.72
C ASN A 45 16.04 -14.15 -5.94
N ILE A 46 14.74 -14.14 -5.65
CA ILE A 46 14.04 -15.26 -5.00
C ILE A 46 14.13 -16.51 -5.88
N ALA A 47 13.90 -16.38 -7.20
CA ALA A 47 14.01 -17.52 -8.13
C ALA A 47 15.44 -18.10 -8.20
N LYS A 48 16.46 -17.32 -7.86
CA LYS A 48 17.87 -17.74 -7.80
C LYS A 48 18.31 -18.18 -6.40
N GLY A 49 17.41 -18.22 -5.42
CA GLY A 49 17.73 -18.55 -4.02
C GLY A 49 18.58 -17.49 -3.30
N LYS A 50 18.58 -16.24 -3.80
CA LYS A 50 19.36 -15.12 -3.26
C LYS A 50 18.59 -14.22 -2.29
N SER A 51 17.29 -14.41 -2.19
CA SER A 51 16.41 -13.67 -1.28
C SER A 51 15.32 -14.60 -0.72
N GLU A 52 14.73 -14.21 0.40
CA GLU A 52 13.67 -14.96 1.08
C GLU A 52 12.36 -14.93 0.28
N GLY A 53 11.73 -16.10 0.14
CA GLY A 53 10.44 -16.23 -0.53
C GLY A 53 10.21 -17.64 -1.05
N ASN A 54 9.09 -17.85 -1.74
CA ASN A 54 8.82 -19.12 -2.39
C ASN A 54 9.56 -19.20 -3.73
N GLU A 55 10.72 -19.85 -3.72
CA GLU A 55 11.56 -20.04 -4.91
C GLU A 55 10.84 -20.76 -6.05
N ALA A 56 10.00 -21.77 -5.74
CA ALA A 56 9.29 -22.54 -6.75
C ALA A 56 8.31 -21.66 -7.54
N ASN A 57 7.51 -20.85 -6.83
CA ASN A 57 6.59 -19.91 -7.46
C ASN A 57 7.35 -18.83 -8.24
N ALA A 58 8.43 -18.29 -7.68
CA ALA A 58 9.25 -17.28 -8.36
C ALA A 58 9.85 -17.84 -9.67
N ARG A 59 10.43 -19.04 -9.66
CA ARG A 59 10.95 -19.71 -10.87
C ARG A 59 9.85 -19.94 -11.90
N GLN A 60 8.70 -20.44 -11.47
CA GLN A 60 7.57 -20.69 -12.36
C GLN A 60 7.06 -19.39 -12.99
N PHE A 61 7.00 -18.30 -12.23
CA PHE A 61 6.65 -16.99 -12.75
C PHE A 61 7.63 -16.51 -13.83
N GLN A 62 8.94 -16.67 -13.63
CA GLN A 62 9.94 -16.27 -14.65
C GLN A 62 9.72 -17.00 -15.97
N THR A 63 9.42 -18.30 -15.94
CA THR A 63 9.12 -19.09 -17.15
C THR A 63 7.86 -18.61 -17.87
N MET A 64 6.85 -18.16 -17.11
CA MET A 64 5.57 -17.73 -17.66
C MET A 64 5.50 -16.24 -18.02
N ARG A 65 6.48 -15.44 -17.60
CA ARG A 65 6.44 -13.98 -17.69
C ARG A 65 6.19 -13.48 -19.11
N SER A 66 6.81 -14.09 -20.12
CA SER A 66 6.63 -13.74 -21.54
C SER A 66 5.22 -14.02 -22.04
N GLN A 67 4.50 -14.98 -21.44
CA GLN A 67 3.12 -15.35 -21.80
C GLN A 67 2.08 -14.45 -21.12
N LEU A 68 2.42 -13.86 -19.98
CA LEU A 68 1.51 -13.02 -19.20
C LEU A 68 1.37 -11.59 -19.76
N ASN A 69 2.27 -11.16 -20.66
CA ASN A 69 2.32 -9.80 -21.21
C ASN A 69 2.46 -8.70 -20.13
N TRP A 70 3.06 -9.01 -18.98
CA TRP A 70 3.30 -8.03 -17.93
C TRP A 70 4.52 -7.19 -18.27
N GLN A 71 4.35 -5.87 -18.27
CA GLN A 71 5.39 -4.92 -18.64
C GLN A 71 6.13 -4.42 -17.41
N THR A 72 7.44 -4.25 -17.50
CA THR A 72 8.21 -3.64 -16.41
C THR A 72 8.00 -2.13 -16.41
N THR A 73 7.96 -1.51 -15.24
CA THR A 73 7.89 -0.04 -15.11
C THR A 73 8.87 0.49 -14.07
N SER A 74 9.48 1.64 -14.39
CA SER A 74 10.33 2.44 -13.51
C SER A 74 9.65 3.73 -13.04
N LEU A 75 8.39 3.94 -13.43
CA LEU A 75 7.63 5.12 -13.00
C LEU A 75 7.62 5.20 -11.48
N SER A 76 7.82 6.40 -10.97
CA SER A 76 7.92 6.67 -9.54
C SER A 76 7.62 8.14 -9.31
N ALA A 77 6.93 8.45 -8.22
CA ALA A 77 6.71 9.82 -7.78
C ALA A 77 6.88 9.93 -6.27
N ASN A 78 7.29 11.13 -5.83
CA ASN A 78 7.56 11.40 -4.44
C ASN A 78 6.26 11.78 -3.72
N HIS A 79 6.05 11.22 -2.53
CA HIS A 79 4.97 11.61 -1.62
C HIS A 79 5.48 11.65 -0.18
N PRO A 80 5.15 12.66 0.64
CA PRO A 80 5.69 12.81 2.00
C PRO A 80 5.51 11.58 2.90
N GLN A 81 4.38 10.87 2.79
CA GLN A 81 4.13 9.65 3.57
C GLN A 81 4.95 8.43 3.11
N LEU A 82 5.53 8.50 1.91
CA LEU A 82 6.38 7.46 1.32
C LEU A 82 7.85 7.88 1.22
N MET A 83 8.23 9.01 1.84
CA MET A 83 9.62 9.45 1.90
C MET A 83 10.40 8.71 2.98
N LEU A 84 11.66 8.40 2.65
CA LEU A 84 12.63 7.91 3.61
C LEU A 84 13.03 9.11 4.48
N ARG A 85 12.93 8.99 5.80
CA ARG A 85 13.58 9.96 6.68
C ARG A 85 15.06 9.58 6.74
N THR A 86 15.94 10.51 6.35
CA THR A 86 17.39 10.30 6.14
C THR A 86 18.12 9.71 7.36
N SER A 87 17.52 9.76 8.56
CA SER A 87 18.06 9.19 9.80
C SER A 87 17.57 7.77 10.13
N GLN A 88 16.74 7.14 9.30
CA GLN A 88 16.14 5.84 9.60
C GLN A 88 16.88 4.70 8.88
N ASN A 89 17.53 3.83 9.67
CA ASN A 89 18.00 2.53 9.20
C ASN A 89 16.79 1.61 8.93
N LEU A 90 16.26 1.66 7.71
CA LEU A 90 15.16 0.79 7.31
C LEU A 90 15.66 -0.59 6.88
N SER A 91 14.89 -1.63 7.21
CA SER A 91 15.06 -2.97 6.67
C SER A 91 14.88 -2.99 5.15
N ALA A 92 15.43 -4.01 4.47
CA ALA A 92 15.26 -4.19 3.03
C ALA A 92 13.76 -4.23 2.63
N LYS A 93 12.95 -4.96 3.41
CA LYS A 93 11.48 -5.03 3.21
C LYS A 93 10.80 -3.66 3.32
N ALA A 94 11.16 -2.85 4.31
CA ALA A 94 10.59 -1.51 4.47
C ALA A 94 10.96 -0.59 3.30
N ARG A 95 12.20 -0.65 2.79
CA ARG A 95 12.61 0.10 1.59
C ARG A 95 11.84 -0.36 0.35
N MET A 96 11.62 -1.66 0.20
CA MET A 96 10.85 -2.23 -0.90
C MET A 96 9.40 -1.70 -0.89
N ILE A 97 8.71 -1.77 0.26
CA ILE A 97 7.35 -1.23 0.43
C ILE A 97 7.28 0.24 -0.01
N LEU A 98 8.26 1.06 0.39
CA LEU A 98 8.29 2.48 0.02
C LEU A 98 8.52 2.68 -1.49
N ASN A 99 9.45 1.94 -2.10
CA ASN A 99 9.72 2.04 -3.54
C ASN A 99 8.49 1.62 -4.37
N ILE A 100 7.79 0.55 -3.97
CA ILE A 100 6.59 0.10 -4.66
C ILE A 100 5.44 1.09 -4.48
N GLY A 101 5.27 1.66 -3.29
CA GLY A 101 4.27 2.70 -3.08
C GLY A 101 4.53 3.94 -3.94
N ARG A 102 5.79 4.38 -4.07
CA ARG A 102 6.16 5.49 -4.97
C ARG A 102 5.90 5.15 -6.43
N CYS A 103 6.12 3.89 -6.81
CA CYS A 103 5.81 3.39 -8.14
C CYS A 103 4.30 3.46 -8.41
N ALA A 104 3.47 3.01 -7.48
CA ALA A 104 2.01 3.10 -7.58
C ALA A 104 1.52 4.54 -7.80
N ILE A 105 2.07 5.49 -7.05
CA ILE A 105 1.81 6.93 -7.21
C ILE A 105 2.28 7.44 -8.58
N GLY A 106 3.50 7.09 -8.99
CA GLY A 106 4.05 7.50 -10.29
C GLY A 106 3.21 6.99 -11.46
N VAL A 107 2.72 5.76 -11.36
CA VAL A 107 1.81 5.17 -12.35
C VAL A 107 0.45 5.87 -12.33
N ALA A 108 -0.13 6.13 -11.16
CA ALA A 108 -1.40 6.87 -11.04
C ALA A 108 -1.33 8.26 -11.67
N HIS A 109 -0.23 8.99 -11.47
CA HIS A 109 0.01 10.29 -12.11
C HIS A 109 0.20 10.18 -13.63
N ALA A 110 0.90 9.17 -14.12
CA ALA A 110 1.14 9.00 -15.55
C ALA A 110 -0.13 8.59 -16.32
N TYR A 111 -1.10 7.96 -15.64
CA TYR A 111 -2.33 7.45 -16.23
C TYR A 111 -3.59 7.94 -15.48
N PRO A 112 -3.88 9.26 -15.48
CA PRO A 112 -4.97 9.83 -14.67
C PRO A 112 -6.36 9.35 -15.10
N HIS A 113 -6.51 8.84 -16.33
CA HIS A 113 -7.77 8.33 -16.88
C HIS A 113 -7.96 6.81 -16.70
N LYS A 114 -6.98 6.11 -16.12
CA LYS A 114 -7.06 4.67 -15.83
C LYS A 114 -7.17 4.43 -14.34
N CYS A 115 -7.92 3.40 -13.95
CA CYS A 115 -7.97 2.94 -12.56
C CYS A 115 -6.72 2.09 -12.28
N VAL A 116 -5.82 2.63 -11.48
CA VAL A 116 -4.59 1.97 -11.07
C VAL A 116 -4.84 1.13 -9.82
N VAL A 117 -4.59 -0.17 -9.93
CA VAL A 117 -4.87 -1.14 -8.87
C VAL A 117 -3.56 -1.79 -8.45
N LEU A 118 -3.05 -1.45 -7.28
CA LEU A 118 -1.95 -2.18 -6.67
C LEU A 118 -2.44 -3.53 -6.14
N VAL A 119 -1.90 -4.62 -6.67
CA VAL A 119 -2.18 -5.98 -6.19
C VAL A 119 -1.05 -6.41 -5.28
N SER A 120 -1.33 -6.48 -3.97
CA SER A 120 -0.34 -6.83 -2.94
C SER A 120 -1.02 -7.50 -1.75
N ASP A 121 -0.43 -8.58 -1.25
CA ASP A 121 -0.86 -9.25 -0.02
C ASP A 121 -0.18 -8.67 1.23
N GLU A 122 0.78 -7.75 1.06
CA GLU A 122 1.37 -6.98 2.16
C GLU A 122 0.41 -5.92 2.71
N VAL A 123 -0.14 -6.18 3.90
CA VAL A 123 -1.12 -5.31 4.58
C VAL A 123 -0.57 -3.90 4.77
N LEU A 124 0.69 -3.78 5.21
CA LEU A 124 1.30 -2.47 5.48
C LEU A 124 1.40 -1.59 4.23
N LEU A 125 1.62 -2.19 3.06
CA LEU A 125 1.67 -1.46 1.80
C LEU A 125 0.27 -1.01 1.38
N ARG A 126 -0.73 -1.90 1.44
CA ARG A 126 -2.12 -1.54 1.12
C ARG A 126 -2.65 -0.43 2.04
N ASP A 127 -2.41 -0.54 3.34
CA ASP A 127 -2.80 0.48 4.32
C ASP A 127 -2.16 1.84 4.04
N ARG A 128 -0.92 1.85 3.54
CA ARG A 128 -0.25 3.10 3.13
C ARG A 128 -0.94 3.71 1.92
N ILE A 129 -1.27 2.92 0.89
CA ILE A 129 -1.96 3.42 -0.31
C ILE A 129 -3.34 3.99 0.06
N VAL A 130 -4.10 3.31 0.93
CA VAL A 130 -5.42 3.78 1.38
C VAL A 130 -5.34 5.09 2.18
N LYS A 131 -4.23 5.34 2.87
CA LYS A 131 -3.98 6.56 3.68
C LYS A 131 -3.37 7.71 2.90
N LEU A 132 -2.99 7.51 1.64
CA LEU A 132 -2.68 8.62 0.75
C LEU A 132 -3.95 9.48 0.66
N ASP A 133 -3.77 10.79 0.59
CA ASP A 133 -4.92 11.68 0.49
C ASP A 133 -5.71 11.30 -0.77
N GLY A 134 -6.95 10.82 -0.57
CA GLY A 134 -7.78 10.32 -1.66
C GLY A 134 -8.10 11.39 -2.70
N VAL A 135 -7.87 12.66 -2.36
CA VAL A 135 -7.97 13.81 -3.26
C VAL A 135 -6.80 13.86 -4.26
N ASP A 136 -5.58 13.52 -3.82
CA ASP A 136 -4.38 13.63 -4.67
C ASP A 136 -4.28 12.48 -5.68
N TYR A 137 -4.80 11.30 -5.32
CA TYR A 137 -4.74 10.08 -6.15
C TYR A 137 -6.11 9.38 -6.24
N PRO A 138 -7.13 10.03 -6.82
CA PRO A 138 -8.49 9.49 -6.85
C PRO A 138 -8.62 8.23 -7.72
N ASN A 139 -7.67 7.98 -8.63
CA ASN A 139 -7.64 6.84 -9.53
C ASN A 139 -6.80 5.66 -9.01
N LEU A 140 -6.29 5.71 -7.77
CA LEU A 140 -5.40 4.70 -7.20
C LEU A 140 -6.08 3.94 -6.06
N CYS A 141 -5.99 2.62 -6.07
CA CYS A 141 -6.35 1.79 -4.93
C CYS A 141 -5.43 0.58 -4.78
N ALA A 142 -5.58 -0.16 -3.67
CA ALA A 142 -4.84 -1.38 -3.41
C ALA A 142 -5.75 -2.50 -2.93
N ILE A 143 -5.56 -3.71 -3.46
CA ILE A 143 -6.34 -4.90 -3.12
C ILE A 143 -5.42 -6.12 -2.93
N PRO A 144 -5.82 -7.13 -2.12
CA PRO A 144 -5.09 -8.39 -2.04
C PRO A 144 -5.25 -9.21 -3.33
N SER A 145 -4.31 -10.12 -3.58
CA SER A 145 -4.32 -11.00 -4.76
C SER A 145 -5.59 -11.87 -4.80
N ALA A 146 -6.09 -12.31 -3.65
CA ALA A 146 -7.34 -13.05 -3.53
C ALA A 146 -8.56 -12.25 -4.05
N ALA A 147 -8.61 -10.94 -3.78
CA ALA A 147 -9.69 -10.08 -4.28
C ALA A 147 -9.58 -9.87 -5.80
N ALA A 148 -8.37 -9.69 -6.33
CA ALA A 148 -8.15 -9.62 -7.78
C ALA A 148 -8.57 -10.93 -8.47
N ARG A 149 -8.22 -12.09 -7.89
CA ARG A 149 -8.64 -13.40 -8.40
C ARG A 149 -10.15 -13.57 -8.38
N GLN A 150 -10.82 -13.15 -7.30
CA GLN A 150 -12.27 -13.23 -7.20
C GLN A 150 -12.93 -12.32 -8.24
N TRP A 151 -12.43 -11.11 -8.39
CA TRP A 151 -12.90 -10.15 -9.40
C TRP A 151 -12.82 -10.73 -10.82
N SER A 152 -11.70 -11.35 -11.18
CA SER A 152 -11.54 -11.99 -12.50
C SER A 152 -12.58 -13.09 -12.75
N ARG A 153 -13.01 -13.80 -11.70
CA ARG A 153 -13.98 -14.90 -11.82
C ARG A 153 -15.43 -14.44 -11.87
N THR A 154 -15.77 -13.41 -11.09
CA THR A 154 -17.15 -12.95 -10.95
C THR A 154 -17.49 -11.77 -11.83
N SER A 155 -16.48 -11.15 -12.46
CA SER A 155 -16.60 -9.86 -13.14
C SER A 155 -17.15 -8.74 -12.23
N GLN A 156 -17.09 -8.94 -10.90
CA GLN A 156 -17.56 -7.96 -9.91
C GLN A 156 -16.36 -7.25 -9.30
N GLU A 157 -16.26 -5.94 -9.55
CA GLU A 157 -15.18 -5.10 -9.02
C GLU A 157 -15.20 -5.04 -7.49
N PRO A 158 -14.04 -5.13 -6.82
CA PRO A 158 -13.94 -4.87 -5.39
C PRO A 158 -14.36 -3.43 -5.06
N PRO A 159 -14.92 -3.16 -3.86
CA PRO A 159 -15.40 -1.82 -3.49
C PRO A 159 -14.35 -0.71 -3.63
N LEU A 160 -13.07 -1.02 -3.33
CA LEU A 160 -11.97 -0.06 -3.48
C LEU A 160 -11.66 0.27 -4.95
N VAL A 161 -11.84 -0.69 -5.86
CA VAL A 161 -11.69 -0.47 -7.31
C VAL A 161 -12.85 0.37 -7.82
N GLN A 162 -14.09 0.07 -7.41
CA GLN A 162 -15.27 0.86 -7.77
C GLN A 162 -15.12 2.32 -7.35
N LYS A 163 -14.65 2.57 -6.12
CA LYS A 163 -14.38 3.91 -5.61
C LYS A 163 -13.35 4.65 -6.46
N ALA A 164 -12.24 4.01 -6.81
CA ALA A 164 -11.21 4.61 -7.65
C ALA A 164 -11.74 4.91 -9.07
N SER A 165 -12.51 3.99 -9.65
CA SER A 165 -13.19 4.18 -10.94
C SER A 165 -14.18 5.35 -10.92
N GLN A 166 -14.85 5.59 -9.79
CA GLN A 166 -15.74 6.75 -9.62
C GLN A 166 -14.94 8.07 -9.49
N GLY A 167 -13.83 8.07 -8.75
CA GLY A 167 -12.96 9.24 -8.61
C GLY A 167 -12.45 9.79 -9.95
N ILE A 168 -12.17 8.90 -10.92
CA ILE A 168 -11.81 9.30 -12.30
C ILE A 168 -12.95 10.09 -12.97
N LYS A 169 -14.20 9.66 -12.77
CA LYS A 169 -15.38 10.29 -13.39
C LYS A 169 -15.64 11.69 -12.81
N GLU A 170 -15.50 11.83 -11.49
CA GLU A 170 -15.71 13.11 -10.78
C GLU A 170 -14.62 14.14 -11.12
N ALA A 171 -13.36 13.72 -11.21
CA ALA A 171 -12.25 14.57 -11.63
C ALA A 171 -12.43 15.07 -13.08
N THR A 172 -12.98 14.22 -13.95
CA THR A 172 -13.24 14.59 -15.35
C THR A 172 -14.40 15.61 -15.47
N GLN A 173 -15.41 15.53 -14.61
CA GLN A 173 -16.57 16.44 -14.64
C GLN A 173 -16.28 17.83 -14.03
N SER A 174 -15.34 17.91 -13.08
CA SER A 174 -14.97 19.18 -12.43
C SER A 174 -14.10 20.11 -13.31
N THR A 175 -13.72 19.66 -14.51
CA THR A 175 -12.95 20.45 -15.49
C THR A 175 -13.85 20.99 -16.61
N SER A 176 -15.04 21.50 -16.27
CA SER A 176 -15.85 22.26 -17.23
C SER A 176 -15.35 23.72 -17.28
N PRO A 177 -14.93 24.25 -18.44
CA PRO A 177 -14.52 25.65 -18.55
C PRO A 177 -15.75 26.57 -18.40
N PRO A 178 -15.64 27.72 -17.71
CA PRO A 178 -16.67 28.75 -17.77
C PRO A 178 -16.79 29.21 -19.23
N ASN A 179 -18.01 29.08 -19.75
CA ASN A 179 -18.42 29.51 -21.07
C ASN A 179 -18.20 31.03 -21.22
N ARG A 180 -17.01 31.42 -21.69
CA ARG A 180 -16.74 32.78 -22.15
C ARG A 180 -16.57 32.72 -23.66
N SER A 181 -17.69 32.95 -24.34
CA SER A 181 -17.74 33.25 -25.77
C SER A 181 -16.85 34.47 -26.04
N VAL A 182 -15.64 34.22 -26.53
CA VAL A 182 -14.80 35.24 -27.16
C VAL A 182 -14.71 34.90 -28.64
N THR A 183 -15.29 35.80 -29.41
CA THR A 183 -15.40 35.80 -30.85
C THR A 183 -14.04 35.69 -31.53
N LEU A 184 -14.04 34.86 -32.56
CA LEU A 184 -12.98 34.54 -33.50
C LEU A 184 -12.39 35.79 -34.19
N SER A 185 -11.06 35.93 -34.19
CA SER A 185 -10.30 36.69 -35.20
C SER A 185 -8.92 36.06 -35.35
N SER A 186 -8.70 35.35 -36.45
CA SER A 186 -7.38 34.93 -36.95
C SER A 186 -6.83 36.06 -37.84
N PRO A 187 -5.51 36.26 -37.95
CA PRO A 187 -4.77 35.56 -39.00
C PRO A 187 -3.33 35.12 -38.64
N GLU A 188 -3.04 33.88 -39.07
CA GLU A 188 -1.86 33.46 -39.83
C GLU A 188 -0.41 33.44 -39.25
N THR A 189 0.17 32.24 -39.48
CA THR A 189 1.55 31.89 -39.87
C THR A 189 2.64 31.51 -38.83
N LYS A 190 3.25 30.35 -39.16
CA LYS A 190 4.61 29.84 -38.91
C LYS A 190 4.84 28.88 -37.73
N GLN A 191 4.64 27.61 -38.08
CA GLN A 191 5.44 26.45 -37.69
C GLN A 191 6.94 26.78 -37.51
N LYS A 192 7.48 26.53 -36.32
CA LYS A 192 8.89 26.17 -36.12
C LYS A 192 9.03 25.24 -34.92
N ASN A 193 9.31 23.98 -35.23
CA ASN A 193 9.76 22.96 -34.29
C ASN A 193 11.20 23.29 -33.86
N ILE A 194 11.58 23.02 -32.60
CA ILE A 194 12.89 22.48 -32.17
C ILE A 194 12.90 22.36 -30.62
N ASN A 195 13.02 21.11 -30.18
CA ASN A 195 13.52 20.57 -28.91
C ASN A 195 14.26 21.55 -27.98
N THR A 196 13.88 21.59 -26.70
CA THR A 196 14.72 22.11 -25.63
C THR A 196 14.68 21.18 -24.43
N THR A 197 15.80 20.49 -24.22
CA THR A 197 16.17 19.72 -23.04
C THR A 197 16.18 20.65 -21.82
N GLN A 198 15.23 20.47 -20.89
CA GLN A 198 15.21 21.24 -19.63
C GLN A 198 16.05 20.53 -18.57
N ASN A 199 17.19 21.15 -18.27
CA ASN A 199 18.03 20.87 -17.11
C ASN A 199 17.27 21.16 -15.81
N PHE A 200 17.30 20.21 -14.88
CA PHE A 200 16.79 20.36 -13.51
C PHE A 200 17.71 21.28 -12.69
N HIS A 201 17.14 22.35 -12.13
CA HIS A 201 17.73 23.13 -11.04
C HIS A 201 16.95 22.83 -9.75
N PRO A 202 17.61 22.54 -8.61
CA PRO A 202 16.90 22.29 -7.35
C PRO A 202 16.61 23.63 -6.64
N GLU A 203 15.34 23.99 -6.52
CA GLU A 203 14.89 25.11 -5.72
C GLU A 203 14.78 24.68 -4.25
N LYS A 204 15.53 25.36 -3.37
CA LYS A 204 15.49 25.17 -1.91
C LYS A 204 14.27 25.91 -1.35
N SER A 205 13.26 25.19 -0.86
CA SER A 205 12.18 25.79 -0.08
C SER A 205 12.47 25.66 1.43
N ASN A 206 12.43 26.82 2.09
CA ASN A 206 12.62 26.97 3.53
C ASN A 206 11.41 26.38 4.28
N PHE A 207 11.61 25.26 4.99
CA PHE A 207 10.59 24.62 5.82
C PHE A 207 10.96 24.70 7.31
N GLY A 208 11.21 25.91 7.79
CA GLY A 208 11.20 26.21 9.21
C GLY A 208 9.78 26.54 9.65
N GLN A 209 9.31 25.90 10.73
CA GLN A 209 8.11 26.25 11.54
C GLN A 209 6.80 25.46 11.41
N ILE A 210 6.81 24.14 11.17
CA ILE A 210 5.62 23.31 11.49
C ILE A 210 6.02 22.01 12.22
N ALA A 211 6.70 22.13 13.36
CA ALA A 211 7.27 20.97 14.06
C ALA A 211 6.99 20.89 15.58
N ILE A 212 5.93 21.51 16.12
CA ILE A 212 5.72 21.53 17.60
C ILE A 212 4.29 21.16 18.07
N SER A 213 3.49 20.35 17.35
CA SER A 213 2.16 19.95 17.89
C SER A 213 1.86 18.45 18.04
N LEU A 214 2.65 17.53 17.46
CA LEU A 214 2.24 16.11 17.42
C LEU A 214 2.78 15.22 18.55
N VAL A 215 3.66 15.72 19.42
CA VAL A 215 4.23 14.93 20.53
C VAL A 215 3.29 14.83 21.74
N LYS A 216 2.28 15.71 21.86
CA LYS A 216 1.41 15.75 23.05
C LYS A 216 0.27 14.72 23.08
N TYR A 217 -0.17 14.18 21.94
CA TYR A 217 -1.36 13.31 21.87
C TYR A 217 -1.08 11.81 21.70
N GLY A 218 0.13 11.43 21.28
CA GLY A 218 0.49 10.02 21.12
C GLY A 218 0.76 9.29 22.45
N ILE A 219 1.31 9.99 23.44
CA ILE A 219 1.68 9.41 24.73
C ILE A 219 0.44 9.22 25.61
N THR A 220 -0.52 10.15 25.60
CA THR A 220 -1.74 10.06 26.42
C THR A 220 -2.66 8.89 26.02
N ALA A 221 -2.74 8.57 24.73
CA ALA A 221 -3.55 7.45 24.25
C ALA A 221 -3.03 6.08 24.73
N ILE A 222 -1.71 5.88 24.74
CA ILE A 222 -1.10 4.62 25.20
C ILE A 222 -1.30 4.44 26.70
N PHE A 223 -1.13 5.51 27.50
CA PHE A 223 -1.39 5.46 28.95
C PHE A 223 -2.84 5.10 29.27
N LEU A 224 -3.81 5.68 28.55
CA LEU A 224 -5.24 5.38 28.76
C LEU A 224 -5.59 3.92 28.43
N VAL A 225 -5.09 3.40 27.31
CA VAL A 225 -5.33 2.00 26.92
C VAL A 225 -4.73 1.04 27.95
N THR A 226 -3.54 1.36 28.47
CA THR A 226 -2.86 0.50 29.45
C THR A 226 -3.62 0.47 30.78
N ILE A 227 -4.09 1.63 31.27
CA ILE A 227 -4.90 1.72 32.50
C ILE A 227 -6.22 0.96 32.33
N LEU A 228 -6.86 1.07 31.16
CA LEU A 228 -8.12 0.39 30.88
C LEU A 228 -7.96 -1.14 30.80
N LEU A 229 -6.85 -1.63 30.23
CA LEU A 229 -6.51 -3.05 30.22
C LEU A 229 -6.20 -3.58 31.63
N ILE A 230 -5.48 -2.82 32.44
CA ILE A 230 -5.18 -3.19 33.83
C ILE A 230 -6.45 -3.19 34.69
N GLY A 231 -7.31 -2.17 34.54
CA GLY A 231 -8.59 -2.08 35.24
C GLY A 231 -9.57 -3.18 34.84
N TRP A 232 -9.63 -3.52 33.55
CA TRP A 232 -10.43 -4.66 33.10
C TRP A 232 -9.91 -5.96 33.72
N ARG A 233 -8.59 -6.18 33.69
CA ARG A 233 -7.97 -7.37 34.28
C ARG A 233 -8.32 -7.55 35.76
N THR A 234 -8.35 -6.48 36.55
CA THR A 234 -8.63 -6.59 37.99
C THR A 234 -10.10 -6.85 38.28
N ILE A 235 -11.02 -6.28 37.50
CA ILE A 235 -12.47 -6.41 37.76
C ILE A 235 -13.02 -7.73 37.17
N TYR A 236 -12.54 -8.17 36.00
CA TYR A 236 -13.07 -9.35 35.31
C TYR A 236 -11.97 -10.29 34.77
N PRO A 237 -11.19 -10.94 35.65
CA PRO A 237 -10.01 -11.73 35.26
C PRO A 237 -10.35 -12.91 34.34
N LYS A 238 -11.47 -13.61 34.59
CA LYS A 238 -11.88 -14.77 33.78
C LYS A 238 -12.24 -14.40 32.33
N LYS A 239 -12.93 -13.27 32.13
CA LYS A 239 -13.29 -12.77 30.79
C LYS A 239 -12.06 -12.25 30.04
N PHE A 240 -11.15 -11.60 30.75
CA PHE A 240 -9.88 -11.13 30.19
C PHE A 240 -9.04 -12.30 29.67
N GLN A 241 -8.90 -13.38 30.45
CA GLN A 241 -8.12 -14.55 30.05
C GLN A 241 -8.71 -15.28 28.83
N GLN A 242 -10.04 -15.43 28.77
CA GLN A 242 -10.71 -15.99 27.58
C GLN A 242 -10.49 -15.16 26.31
N PHE A 243 -10.48 -13.82 26.44
CA PHE A 243 -10.12 -12.94 25.34
C PHE A 243 -8.64 -13.09 24.97
N TRP A 244 -7.75 -13.12 25.96
CA TRP A 244 -6.30 -13.22 25.78
C TRP A 244 -5.90 -14.51 25.05
N GLU A 245 -6.51 -15.64 25.41
CA GLU A 245 -6.32 -16.93 24.76
C GLU A 245 -6.85 -16.94 23.32
N LYS A 246 -8.00 -16.29 23.05
CA LYS A 246 -8.55 -16.16 21.69
C LYS A 246 -7.68 -15.31 20.76
N VAL A 247 -6.94 -14.34 21.31
CA VAL A 247 -6.01 -13.48 20.55
C VAL A 247 -4.64 -14.17 20.36
N GLY A 248 -4.46 -15.39 20.88
CA GLY A 248 -3.25 -16.20 20.68
C GLY A 248 -2.07 -15.75 21.51
N LEU A 249 -2.30 -15.00 22.59
CA LEU A 249 -1.26 -14.55 23.51
C LEU A 249 -1.04 -15.58 24.62
N PRO A 250 0.22 -15.84 25.02
CA PRO A 250 0.52 -16.81 26.06
C PRO A 250 -0.07 -16.38 27.41
N SER A 251 -0.41 -17.37 28.23
CA SER A 251 -0.82 -17.14 29.61
C SER A 251 0.33 -16.54 30.42
N PHE A 252 0.01 -15.60 31.33
CA PHE A 252 1.01 -14.93 32.14
C PHE A 252 1.57 -15.87 33.23
N PRO A 253 2.87 -15.78 33.57
CA PRO A 253 3.46 -16.55 34.66
C PRO A 253 2.78 -16.22 36.00
N GLU A 254 2.46 -17.24 36.80
CA GLU A 254 1.73 -17.15 38.09
C GLU A 254 2.49 -16.43 39.22
N LEU A 255 3.66 -15.85 38.95
CA LEU A 255 4.58 -15.29 39.95
C LEU A 255 4.03 -14.09 40.75
N PHE A 256 2.85 -13.57 40.39
CA PHE A 256 2.21 -12.44 41.07
C PHE A 256 0.89 -12.78 41.78
N MET A 257 0.50 -14.07 41.87
CA MET A 257 -0.82 -14.47 42.38
C MET A 257 -0.88 -14.97 43.83
N LYS A 258 0.21 -14.92 44.61
CA LYS A 258 0.17 -15.42 45.99
C LYS A 258 0.23 -14.28 47.02
N PRO A 259 -0.89 -13.93 47.68
CA PRO A 259 -0.82 -13.15 48.91
C PRO A 259 -0.08 -13.97 49.96
N SER A 260 0.93 -13.36 50.59
CA SER A 260 1.70 -13.93 51.69
C SER A 260 0.76 -14.30 52.84
N GLN A 261 0.58 -15.59 53.11
CA GLN A 261 -0.10 -16.03 54.34
C GLN A 261 0.82 -15.80 55.54
N PRO A 262 0.33 -15.21 56.65
CA PRO A 262 1.11 -15.11 57.88
C PRO A 262 1.26 -16.49 58.56
N PRO A 263 2.32 -16.70 59.36
CA PRO A 263 2.65 -18.02 59.91
C PRO A 263 1.67 -18.43 61.02
N LEU A 264 1.20 -19.67 60.97
CA LEU A 264 0.39 -20.29 62.03
C LEU A 264 1.22 -20.41 63.33
N ALA A 265 0.66 -19.92 64.44
CA ALA A 265 1.17 -20.17 65.78
C ALA A 265 0.97 -21.64 66.21
N PRO A 266 1.87 -22.22 67.02
CA PRO A 266 1.80 -23.63 67.39
C PRO A 266 0.71 -23.90 68.45
N ALA A 267 0.04 -25.04 68.27
CA ALA A 267 -0.99 -25.56 69.16
C ALA A 267 -0.43 -25.85 70.57
N LYS A 268 -1.15 -25.43 71.61
CA LYS A 268 -0.92 -25.90 72.99
C LYS A 268 -1.69 -27.22 73.21
N LYS A 269 -1.00 -28.11 73.93
CA LYS A 269 -1.42 -29.46 74.37
C LYS A 269 -2.77 -29.48 75.08
#